data_AF-A0A3S3SB01-F1
#
_entry.id   AF-A0A3S3SB01-F1
#
_cell.length_a   1.000
_cell.length_b   1.000
_cell.length_c   1.000
_cell.angle_alpha   90.00
_cell.angle_beta   90.00
_cell.angle_gamma   90.00
#
_symmetry.space_group_name_H-M   'P 1'
#
loop_
_entity.id
_entity.type
_entity.pdbx_description
1 polymer ?
#
loop_
_entity_poly.entity_id
_entity_poly.type
_entity_poly.pdbx_seq_one_letter_code
_entity_poly.pdbx_strand_id
1 'polypeptide(L)'
;MTVTQLIDQVRRQVPDGAALGTRFKASAIVRWSGRAHEVAVAARMDAHGLRREQFWCDGVRVEHAVLLRLTCPEGECPHVLQVRAQWEAFRRKGKATAARTPPTPRPLISEATICVGGQHFVVRPARFPCFTPCPNGAHPAMTLEKAGFDLFDADGCVGGGIAESSGYRRPRLPDTGAVEAYVLGRHLEALAVVNQARDSSRARPGPTPGQA
;
A
#
# COMPACT_ATOMS: atom_id res chain seq x y z
N MET A 1 1.80 7.97 -13.50
CA MET A 1 2.11 9.35 -13.05
C MET A 1 1.37 9.60 -11.74
N THR A 2 2.05 10.06 -10.70
CA THR A 2 1.42 10.42 -9.42
C THR A 2 0.79 11.81 -9.49
N VAL A 3 -0.06 12.15 -8.52
CA VAL A 3 -0.63 13.50 -8.41
C VAL A 3 0.46 14.56 -8.20
N THR A 4 1.51 14.23 -7.42
CA THR A 4 2.64 15.13 -7.15
C THR A 4 3.45 15.39 -8.43
N GLN A 5 3.72 14.35 -9.22
CA GLN A 5 4.39 14.49 -10.52
C GLN A 5 3.60 15.39 -11.49
N LEU A 6 2.26 15.28 -11.48
CA LEU A 6 1.37 16.13 -12.29
C LEU A 6 1.43 17.60 -11.85
N ILE A 7 1.38 17.85 -10.54
CA ILE A 7 1.51 19.20 -9.98
C ILE A 7 2.86 19.80 -10.36
N ASP A 8 3.95 19.05 -10.19
CA ASP A 8 5.30 19.51 -10.53
C ASP A 8 5.48 19.77 -12.02
N GLN A 9 4.86 18.96 -12.88
CA GLN A 9 4.84 19.20 -14.32
C GLN A 9 4.20 20.56 -14.64
N VAL A 10 3.03 20.84 -14.06
CA VAL A 10 2.34 22.11 -14.29
C VAL A 10 3.17 23.29 -13.78
N ARG A 11 3.82 23.15 -12.62
CA ARG A 11 4.72 24.18 -12.06
C ARG A 11 5.94 24.43 -12.92
N ARG A 12 6.49 23.41 -13.58
CA ARG A 12 7.60 23.58 -14.53
C ARG A 12 7.17 24.30 -15.80
N GLN A 13 5.92 24.12 -16.25
CA GLN A 13 5.39 24.77 -17.46
C GLN A 13 4.93 26.21 -17.20
N VAL A 14 4.56 26.52 -15.95
CA VAL A 14 4.24 27.88 -15.49
C VAL A 14 5.10 28.15 -14.26
N PRO A 15 6.40 28.42 -14.43
CA PRO A 15 7.29 28.74 -13.31
C PRO A 15 6.92 30.09 -12.70
N ASP A 16 7.44 30.35 -11.50
CA ASP A 16 7.31 31.67 -10.88
C ASP A 16 8.07 32.70 -11.73
N GLY A 17 7.44 33.85 -11.99
CA GLY A 17 7.99 34.86 -12.90
C GLY A 17 7.76 34.59 -14.39
N ALA A 18 6.95 33.59 -14.77
CA ALA A 18 6.51 33.43 -16.16
C ALA A 18 5.75 34.67 -16.68
N ALA A 19 5.74 34.87 -18.00
CA ALA A 19 5.06 36.00 -18.61
C ALA A 19 3.57 36.05 -18.25
N LEU A 20 3.02 37.26 -18.10
CA LEU A 20 1.59 37.46 -17.82
C LEU A 20 0.73 36.74 -18.87
N GLY A 21 -0.34 36.08 -18.43
CA GLY A 21 -1.22 35.30 -19.30
C GLY A 21 -0.71 33.90 -19.67
N THR A 22 0.53 33.54 -19.30
CA THR A 22 1.01 32.15 -19.43
C THR A 22 0.08 31.22 -18.66
N ARG A 23 -0.39 30.16 -19.33
CA ARG A 23 -1.31 29.18 -18.79
C ARG A 23 -0.96 27.79 -19.27
N PHE A 24 -1.13 26.80 -18.40
CA PHE A 24 -0.93 25.41 -18.74
C PHE A 24 -1.91 24.55 -17.95
N LYS A 25 -2.40 23.48 -18.59
CA LYS A 25 -3.26 22.47 -17.96
C LYS A 25 -2.78 21.09 -18.38
N ALA A 26 -2.66 20.19 -17.42
CA ALA A 26 -2.38 18.79 -17.65
C ALA A 26 -3.39 17.91 -16.92
N SER A 27 -3.50 16.66 -17.36
CA SER A 27 -4.43 15.69 -16.79
C SER A 27 -3.81 14.30 -16.76
N ALA A 28 -4.22 13.49 -15.80
CA ALA A 28 -3.77 12.11 -15.67
C ALA A 28 -4.81 11.26 -14.94
N ILE A 29 -4.75 9.95 -15.18
CA ILE A 29 -5.50 8.97 -14.40
C ILE A 29 -4.63 8.53 -13.22
N VAL A 30 -5.11 8.77 -12.00
CA VAL A 30 -4.46 8.32 -10.77
C VAL A 30 -5.21 7.12 -10.22
N ARG A 31 -4.49 6.01 -10.00
CA ARG A 31 -5.06 4.75 -9.48
C ARG A 31 -4.59 4.50 -8.05
N TRP A 32 -5.52 4.16 -7.16
CA TRP A 32 -5.23 3.68 -5.81
C TRP A 32 -6.35 2.71 -5.36
N SER A 33 -5.98 1.63 -4.65
CA SER A 33 -6.89 0.57 -4.16
C SER A 33 -8.05 0.21 -5.11
N GLY A 34 -7.73 -0.06 -6.37
CA GLY A 34 -8.71 -0.49 -7.39
C GLY A 34 -9.62 0.62 -7.93
N ARG A 35 -9.46 1.87 -7.52
CA ARG A 35 -10.20 3.03 -8.05
C ARG A 35 -9.31 3.85 -8.97
N ALA A 36 -9.91 4.36 -10.05
CA ALA A 36 -9.29 5.29 -10.97
C ALA A 36 -9.99 6.64 -10.88
N HIS A 37 -9.21 7.70 -10.65
CA HIS A 37 -9.70 9.07 -10.67
C HIS A 37 -9.07 9.82 -11.83
N GLU A 38 -9.88 10.58 -12.56
CA GLU A 38 -9.37 11.54 -13.54
C GLU A 38 -8.99 12.82 -12.80
N VAL A 39 -7.72 13.18 -12.85
CA VAL A 39 -7.20 14.37 -12.17
C VAL A 39 -6.71 15.36 -13.20
N ALA A 40 -7.05 16.63 -13.01
CA ALA A 40 -6.48 17.72 -13.79
C ALA A 40 -5.91 18.79 -12.88
N VAL A 41 -4.80 19.40 -13.32
CA VAL A 41 -4.16 20.52 -12.66
C VAL A 41 -3.90 21.59 -13.72
N ALA A 42 -4.22 22.84 -13.38
CA ALA A 42 -3.92 23.98 -14.22
C ALA A 42 -3.17 25.05 -13.41
N ALA A 43 -2.25 25.73 -14.07
CA ALA A 43 -1.63 26.94 -13.54
C ALA A 43 -1.76 28.07 -14.55
N ARG A 44 -1.82 29.30 -14.03
CA ARG A 44 -1.74 30.53 -14.82
C ARG A 44 -1.07 31.64 -14.03
N MET A 45 -0.46 32.59 -14.73
CA MET A 45 -0.04 33.86 -14.15
C MET A 45 -1.24 34.81 -14.13
N ASP A 46 -1.56 35.36 -12.96
CA ASP A 46 -2.59 36.39 -12.82
C ASP A 46 -2.08 37.79 -13.19
N ALA A 47 -2.95 38.79 -13.15
CA ALA A 47 -2.62 40.17 -13.51
C ALA A 47 -1.57 40.83 -12.59
N HIS A 48 -1.35 40.27 -11.40
CA HIS A 48 -0.33 40.73 -10.45
C HIS A 48 0.99 39.97 -10.61
N GLY A 49 1.11 39.11 -11.63
CA GLY A 49 2.29 38.27 -11.81
C GLY A 49 2.40 37.15 -10.78
N LEU A 50 1.29 36.78 -10.12
CA LEU A 50 1.27 35.65 -9.18
C LEU A 50 0.75 34.38 -9.87
N ARG A 51 1.41 33.25 -9.62
CA ARG A 51 0.93 31.95 -10.10
C ARG A 51 -0.31 31.52 -9.32
N ARG A 52 -1.36 31.15 -10.05
CA ARG A 52 -2.60 30.59 -9.50
C ARG A 52 -2.79 29.18 -10.01
N GLU A 53 -2.92 28.25 -9.08
CA GLU A 53 -3.18 26.83 -9.35
C GLU A 53 -4.65 26.49 -9.15
N GLN A 54 -5.16 25.59 -9.99
CA GLN A 54 -6.52 25.07 -9.92
C GLN A 54 -6.48 23.56 -10.11
N PHE A 55 -7.36 22.86 -9.40
CA PHE A 55 -7.34 21.41 -9.26
C PHE A 55 -8.73 20.84 -9.53
N TRP A 56 -8.77 19.70 -10.24
CA TRP A 56 -9.99 18.95 -10.50
C TRP A 56 -9.79 17.47 -10.21
N CYS A 57 -10.84 16.83 -9.72
CA CYS A 57 -10.95 15.39 -9.55
C CYS A 57 -12.30 14.94 -10.12
N ASP A 58 -12.29 13.98 -11.05
CA ASP A 58 -13.46 13.48 -11.76
C ASP A 58 -14.33 14.61 -12.37
N GLY A 59 -13.68 15.61 -12.96
CA GLY A 59 -14.33 16.79 -13.56
C GLY A 59 -14.80 17.85 -12.56
N VAL A 60 -14.75 17.59 -11.25
CA VAL A 60 -15.20 18.52 -10.21
C VAL A 60 -14.02 19.30 -9.66
N ARG A 61 -14.15 20.64 -9.58
CA ARG A 61 -13.12 21.51 -9.02
C ARG A 61 -13.02 21.29 -7.51
N VAL A 62 -11.78 21.14 -7.03
CA VAL A 62 -11.48 20.88 -5.62
C VAL A 62 -10.32 21.75 -5.14
N GLU A 63 -10.19 21.87 -3.83
CA GLU A 63 -9.00 22.45 -3.21
C GLU A 63 -7.80 21.52 -3.32
N HIS A 64 -6.58 22.08 -3.27
CA HIS A 64 -5.34 21.31 -3.32
C HIS A 64 -5.29 20.21 -2.24
N ALA A 65 -5.58 20.56 -0.99
CA ALA A 65 -5.57 19.60 0.12
C ALA A 65 -6.60 18.47 -0.07
N VAL A 66 -7.76 18.78 -0.65
CA VAL A 66 -8.79 17.78 -0.97
C VAL A 66 -8.30 16.85 -2.08
N LEU A 67 -7.71 17.38 -3.15
CA LEU A 67 -7.14 16.56 -4.22
C LEU A 67 -6.07 15.59 -3.67
N LEU A 68 -5.14 16.08 -2.85
CA LEU A 68 -4.09 15.25 -2.26
C LEU A 68 -4.67 14.12 -1.38
N ARG A 69 -5.72 14.39 -0.60
CA ARG A 69 -6.39 13.38 0.23
C ARG A 69 -7.16 12.36 -0.61
N LEU A 70 -7.89 12.80 -1.64
CA LEU A 70 -8.61 11.90 -2.55
C LEU A 70 -7.67 10.92 -3.25
N THR A 71 -6.47 11.38 -3.59
CA THR A 71 -5.46 10.62 -4.33
C THR A 71 -4.37 9.99 -3.45
N CYS A 72 -4.46 10.13 -2.12
CA CYS A 72 -3.49 9.57 -1.18
C CYS A 72 -3.47 8.03 -1.25
N PRO A 73 -2.34 7.35 -1.51
CA PRO A 73 -2.36 5.89 -1.61
C PRO A 73 -2.62 5.19 -0.27
N GLU A 74 -2.51 5.89 0.86
CA GLU A 74 -2.77 5.33 2.18
C GLU A 74 -4.27 5.11 2.41
N GLY A 75 -4.66 3.84 2.54
CA GLY A 75 -6.04 3.40 2.70
C GLY A 75 -6.53 3.42 4.14
N GLU A 76 -5.64 3.40 5.13
CA GLU A 76 -6.00 3.28 6.54
C GLU A 76 -5.90 4.61 7.29
N CYS A 77 -5.50 5.70 6.61
CA CYS A 77 -5.47 7.03 7.19
C CYS A 77 -6.90 7.56 7.45
N PRO A 78 -7.24 7.95 8.70
CA PRO A 78 -8.60 8.40 9.04
C PRO A 78 -9.00 9.68 8.28
N HIS A 79 -8.08 10.61 8.07
CA HIS A 79 -8.36 11.84 7.30
C HIS A 79 -8.69 11.55 5.84
N VAL A 80 -8.00 10.60 5.23
CA VAL A 80 -8.22 10.18 3.86
C VAL A 80 -9.55 9.43 3.73
N LEU A 81 -9.82 8.51 4.66
CA LEU A 81 -11.09 7.78 4.72
C LEU A 81 -12.29 8.72 4.85
N GLN A 82 -12.21 9.71 5.73
CA GLN A 82 -13.27 10.69 5.93
C GLN A 82 -13.54 11.50 4.66
N VAL A 83 -12.51 12.07 4.03
CA VAL A 83 -12.66 12.87 2.81
C VAL A 83 -13.21 12.03 1.65
N ARG A 84 -12.79 10.76 1.53
CA ARG A 84 -13.32 9.84 0.52
C ARG A 84 -14.78 9.48 0.76
N ALA A 85 -15.17 9.22 2.01
CA ALA A 85 -16.56 8.97 2.34
C ALA A 85 -17.46 10.17 2.02
N GLN A 86 -17.00 11.38 2.34
CA GLN A 86 -17.69 12.63 1.99
C GLN A 86 -17.78 12.82 0.47
N TRP A 87 -16.70 12.54 -0.25
CA TRP A 87 -16.66 12.61 -1.72
C TRP A 87 -17.63 11.62 -2.37
N GLU A 88 -17.66 10.37 -1.90
CA GLU A 88 -18.61 9.37 -2.34
C GLU A 88 -20.06 9.80 -2.07
N ALA A 89 -20.34 10.32 -0.88
CA ALA A 89 -21.66 10.83 -0.52
C ALA A 89 -22.08 12.00 -1.43
N PHE A 90 -21.16 12.94 -1.69
CA PHE A 90 -21.38 14.04 -2.63
C PHE A 90 -21.69 13.53 -4.04
N ARG A 91 -20.88 12.60 -4.58
CA ARG A 91 -21.10 12.03 -5.92
C ARG A 91 -22.36 11.18 -6.02
N ARG A 92 -22.88 10.66 -4.90
CA ARG A 92 -24.13 9.88 -4.83
C ARG A 92 -25.39 10.74 -4.67
N LYS A 93 -25.30 12.04 -4.41
CA LYS A 93 -26.46 12.96 -4.40
C LYS A 93 -27.07 13.00 -5.82
N GLY A 94 -27.99 12.09 -6.09
CA GLY A 94 -28.60 11.86 -7.41
C GLY A 94 -28.85 10.39 -7.78
N LYS A 95 -28.36 9.41 -6.99
CA LYS A 95 -28.67 7.98 -7.18
C LYS A 95 -29.28 7.41 -5.91
N ALA A 96 -30.48 6.84 -6.03
CA ALA A 96 -31.18 6.17 -4.94
C ALA A 96 -30.28 5.09 -4.33
N THR A 97 -30.14 5.11 -3.00
CA THR A 97 -29.41 4.10 -2.25
C THR A 97 -30.21 2.81 -2.24
N ALA A 98 -29.64 1.73 -2.80
CA ALA A 98 -30.13 0.38 -2.56
C ALA A 98 -30.08 0.07 -1.05
N ALA A 99 -31.11 -0.61 -0.56
CA ALA A 99 -31.24 -1.00 0.82
C ALA A 99 -30.00 -1.78 1.29
N ARG A 100 -29.47 -1.40 2.46
CA ARG A 100 -28.36 -2.11 3.11
C ARG A 100 -28.83 -3.53 3.45
N THR A 101 -28.21 -4.53 2.82
CA THR A 101 -28.33 -5.91 3.27
C THR A 101 -27.90 -5.97 4.74
N PRO A 102 -28.69 -6.62 5.62
CA PRO A 102 -28.31 -6.79 7.02
C PRO A 102 -26.95 -7.50 7.10
N PRO A 103 -26.06 -7.10 8.03
CA PRO A 103 -24.77 -7.74 8.16
C PRO A 103 -24.97 -9.21 8.52
N THR A 104 -24.43 -10.10 7.70
CA THR A 104 -24.28 -11.50 8.08
C THR A 104 -23.38 -11.60 9.31
N PRO A 105 -23.71 -12.43 10.29
CA PRO A 105 -22.86 -12.64 11.45
C PRO A 105 -21.49 -13.13 10.97
N ARG A 106 -20.45 -12.38 11.34
CA ARG A 106 -19.06 -12.73 11.05
C ARG A 106 -18.46 -13.38 12.29
N PRO A 107 -17.62 -14.42 12.13
CA PRO A 107 -16.84 -14.95 13.25
C PRO A 107 -16.02 -13.83 13.88
N LEU A 108 -15.85 -13.88 15.21
CA LEU A 108 -15.10 -12.89 15.99
C LEU A 108 -13.63 -12.80 15.54
N ILE A 109 -13.08 -13.92 15.04
CA ILE A 109 -11.76 -14.00 14.41
C ILE A 109 -11.91 -14.88 13.15
N SER A 110 -11.53 -14.36 11.99
CA SER A 110 -11.44 -15.14 10.75
C SER A 110 -10.03 -15.69 10.59
N GLU A 111 -9.74 -16.80 11.26
CA GLU A 111 -8.50 -17.55 11.03
C GLU A 111 -8.60 -18.30 9.70
N ALA A 112 -7.49 -18.35 8.97
CA ALA A 112 -7.38 -19.12 7.75
C ALA A 112 -6.24 -20.13 7.89
N THR A 113 -6.36 -21.28 7.21
CA THR A 113 -5.30 -22.29 7.18
C THR A 113 -4.62 -22.24 5.82
N ILE A 114 -3.29 -22.29 5.81
CA ILE A 114 -2.48 -22.41 4.60
C ILE A 114 -1.64 -23.69 4.69
N CYS A 115 -1.49 -24.39 3.56
CA CYS A 115 -0.68 -25.59 3.47
C CYS A 115 0.44 -25.42 2.45
N VAL A 116 1.69 -25.68 2.85
CA VAL A 116 2.87 -25.65 1.97
C VAL A 116 3.75 -26.86 2.28
N GLY A 117 4.11 -27.65 1.27
CA GLY A 117 4.97 -28.83 1.46
C GLY A 117 4.42 -29.86 2.47
N GLY A 118 3.10 -29.94 2.64
CA GLY A 118 2.43 -30.80 3.62
C GLY A 118 2.37 -30.24 5.04
N GLN A 119 3.05 -29.13 5.32
CA GLN A 119 2.95 -28.41 6.60
C GLN A 119 1.73 -27.51 6.61
N HIS A 120 1.07 -27.43 7.78
CA HIS A 120 -0.12 -26.61 7.99
C HIS A 120 0.22 -25.41 8.86
N PHE A 121 -0.28 -24.25 8.48
CA PHE A 121 -0.08 -23.01 9.20
C PHE A 121 -1.43 -22.32 9.44
N VAL A 122 -1.56 -21.69 10.61
CA VAL A 122 -2.70 -20.86 10.96
C VAL A 122 -2.33 -19.40 10.73
N VAL A 123 -3.18 -18.72 9.98
CA VAL A 123 -3.03 -17.32 9.60
C VAL A 123 -4.07 -16.52 10.35
N ARG A 124 -3.63 -15.66 11.27
CA ARG A 124 -4.49 -14.85 12.11
C ARG A 124 -4.40 -13.38 11.70
N PRO A 125 -5.53 -12.71 11.40
CA PRO A 125 -5.54 -11.27 11.19
C PRO A 125 -5.01 -10.53 12.43
N ALA A 126 -4.15 -9.54 12.20
CA ALA A 126 -3.53 -8.72 13.24
C ALA A 126 -3.51 -7.24 12.83
N ARG A 127 -3.31 -6.36 13.82
CA ARG A 127 -3.18 -4.90 13.65
C ARG A 127 -1.82 -4.46 14.17
N PHE A 128 -1.11 -3.68 13.37
CA PHE A 128 0.24 -3.25 13.69
C PHE A 128 0.37 -1.72 13.66
N PRO A 129 0.92 -1.10 14.72
CA PRO A 129 1.17 0.33 14.74
C PRO A 129 2.35 0.67 13.81
N CYS A 130 2.04 1.24 12.65
CA CYS A 130 3.01 1.51 11.60
C CYS A 130 3.20 3.02 11.40
N PHE A 131 4.37 3.54 11.76
CA PHE A 131 4.77 4.89 11.36
C PHE A 131 4.83 5.01 9.84
N THR A 132 4.01 5.91 9.29
CA THR A 132 3.77 6.03 7.86
C THR A 132 3.79 7.51 7.46
N PRO A 133 4.79 7.96 6.67
CA PRO A 133 4.74 9.26 6.02
C PRO A 133 3.83 9.21 4.79
N CYS A 134 3.15 10.32 4.49
CA CYS A 134 2.29 10.42 3.32
C CYS A 134 3.12 10.70 2.05
N PRO A 135 3.11 9.84 1.03
CA PRO A 135 3.89 10.09 -0.19
C PRO A 135 3.39 11.30 -0.99
N ASN A 136 2.13 11.70 -0.79
CA ASN A 136 1.55 12.90 -1.42
C ASN A 136 1.61 14.15 -0.51
N GLY A 137 2.10 14.04 0.72
CA GLY A 137 2.03 15.12 1.71
C GLY A 137 0.59 15.54 2.07
N ALA A 138 -0.40 14.67 1.89
CA ALA A 138 -1.82 14.95 2.16
C ALA A 138 -2.14 15.10 3.67
N HIS A 139 -1.28 14.56 4.51
CA HIS A 139 -1.33 14.60 5.96
C HIS A 139 0.10 14.50 6.54
N PRO A 140 0.33 14.95 7.78
CA PRO A 140 1.59 14.71 8.48
C PRO A 140 1.92 13.22 8.57
N ALA A 141 3.20 12.90 8.75
CA ALA A 141 3.62 11.55 9.10
C ALA A 141 3.03 11.17 10.46
N MET A 142 2.47 9.96 10.55
CA MET A 142 1.79 9.51 11.75
C MET A 142 1.81 7.99 11.87
N THR A 143 1.51 7.47 13.06
CA THR A 143 1.31 6.04 13.27
C THR A 143 -0.11 5.65 12.86
N LEU A 144 -0.22 4.63 12.01
CA LEU A 144 -1.48 4.06 11.53
C LEU A 144 -1.59 2.61 11.97
N GLU A 145 -2.79 2.18 12.35
CA GLU A 145 -3.09 0.77 12.67
C GLU A 145 -3.31 -0.03 11.40
N LYS A 146 -2.24 -0.68 10.92
CA LYS A 146 -2.27 -1.38 9.64
C LYS A 146 -2.68 -2.84 9.79
N ALA A 147 -3.58 -3.29 8.94
CA ALA A 147 -3.96 -4.68 8.85
C ALA A 147 -2.80 -5.53 8.30
N GLY A 148 -2.61 -6.71 8.90
CA GLY A 148 -1.71 -7.74 8.39
C GLY A 148 -2.03 -9.06 9.07
N PHE A 149 -1.04 -9.95 9.11
CA PHE A 149 -1.21 -11.30 9.63
C PHE A 149 -0.07 -11.71 10.54
N ASP A 150 -0.42 -12.41 11.61
CA ASP A 150 0.50 -13.29 12.34
C ASP A 150 0.31 -14.72 11.85
N LEU A 151 1.41 -15.44 11.77
CA LEU A 151 1.51 -16.79 11.23
C LEU A 151 1.95 -17.74 12.32
N PHE A 152 1.21 -18.82 12.49
CA PHE A 152 1.45 -19.83 13.52
C PHE A 152 1.63 -21.21 12.88
N ASP A 153 2.52 -22.01 13.45
CA ASP A 153 2.55 -23.46 13.26
C ASP A 153 2.09 -24.18 14.53
N ALA A 154 2.40 -25.47 14.67
CA ALA A 154 2.04 -26.25 15.86
C ALA A 154 2.77 -25.80 17.14
N ASP A 155 3.94 -25.19 17.01
CA ASP A 155 4.83 -24.85 18.13
C ASP A 155 4.70 -23.38 18.55
N GLY A 156 4.17 -22.52 17.69
CA GLY A 156 3.80 -21.15 18.05
C GLY A 156 3.85 -20.16 16.89
N CYS A 157 4.06 -18.88 17.21
CA CYS A 157 4.17 -17.83 16.21
C CYS A 157 5.52 -17.92 15.48
N VAL A 158 5.47 -18.12 14.16
CA VAL A 158 6.65 -18.27 13.29
C VAL A 158 6.87 -17.09 12.36
N GLY A 159 5.88 -16.21 12.23
CA GLY A 159 5.97 -15.04 11.35
C GLY A 159 4.92 -14.00 11.70
N GLY A 160 5.18 -12.76 11.32
CA GLY A 160 4.31 -11.62 11.63
C GLY A 160 5.11 -10.39 12.02
N GLY A 161 4.44 -9.45 12.68
CA GLY A 161 5.05 -8.20 13.14
C GLY A 161 5.31 -7.16 12.04
N ILE A 162 6.22 -6.23 12.33
CA ILE A 162 6.51 -5.06 11.49
C ILE A 162 7.84 -5.27 10.76
N ALA A 163 7.89 -4.83 9.50
CA ALA A 163 9.10 -4.61 8.73
C ALA A 163 9.34 -3.11 8.57
N GLU A 164 10.59 -2.68 8.71
CA GLU A 164 11.02 -1.30 8.50
C GLU A 164 11.90 -1.19 7.25
N SER A 165 11.62 -0.22 6.40
CA SER A 165 12.43 0.07 5.20
C SER A 165 12.41 1.58 4.96
N SER A 166 13.59 2.20 4.90
CA SER A 166 13.74 3.65 4.63
C SER A 166 12.91 4.56 5.56
N GLY A 167 12.74 4.16 6.83
CA GLY A 167 11.92 4.88 7.82
C GLY A 167 10.40 4.66 7.69
N TYR A 168 9.96 3.79 6.78
CA TYR A 168 8.57 3.35 6.65
C TYR A 168 8.37 2.05 7.41
N ARG A 169 7.37 2.00 8.28
CA ARG A 169 6.93 0.76 8.92
C ARG A 169 5.73 0.20 8.18
N ARG A 170 5.72 -1.12 7.99
CA ARG A 170 4.59 -1.86 7.42
C ARG A 170 4.48 -3.23 8.06
N PRO A 171 3.29 -3.86 8.07
CA PRO A 171 3.18 -5.27 8.41
C PRO A 171 4.12 -6.09 7.53
N ARG A 172 4.84 -7.04 8.14
CA ARG A 172 5.72 -7.96 7.41
C ARG A 172 4.91 -8.86 6.47
N LEU A 173 3.73 -9.27 6.93
CA LEU A 173 2.77 -10.10 6.20
C LEU A 173 1.47 -9.29 6.01
N PRO A 174 1.42 -8.37 5.03
CA PRO A 174 0.28 -7.45 4.85
C PRO A 174 -0.97 -8.10 4.25
N ASP A 175 -0.82 -9.18 3.49
CA ASP A 175 -1.91 -9.91 2.84
C ASP A 175 -1.62 -11.42 2.82
N THR A 176 -2.62 -12.23 2.45
CA THR A 176 -2.49 -13.69 2.41
C THR A 176 -1.44 -14.15 1.39
N GLY A 177 -1.27 -13.43 0.28
CA GLY A 177 -0.23 -13.74 -0.71
C GLY A 177 1.18 -13.55 -0.14
N ALA A 178 1.38 -12.52 0.68
CA ALA A 178 2.65 -12.32 1.40
C ALA A 178 2.90 -13.41 2.44
N VAL A 179 1.85 -13.93 3.10
CA VAL A 179 1.96 -15.08 4.00
C VAL A 179 2.40 -16.33 3.24
N GLU A 180 1.74 -16.65 2.12
CA GLU A 180 2.09 -17.79 1.27
C GLU A 180 3.54 -17.70 0.78
N ALA A 181 3.95 -16.53 0.29
CA ALA A 181 5.31 -16.29 -0.16
C ALA A 181 6.34 -16.45 0.97
N TYR A 182 6.02 -15.98 2.18
CA TYR A 182 6.89 -16.14 3.35
C TYR A 182 7.08 -17.62 3.71
N VAL A 183 6.00 -18.39 3.77
CA VAL A 183 6.04 -19.83 4.06
C VAL A 183 6.81 -20.58 2.97
N LEU A 184 6.55 -20.27 1.70
CA LEU A 184 7.26 -20.89 0.58
C LEU A 184 8.77 -20.60 0.63
N GLY A 185 9.16 -19.36 0.91
CA GLY A 185 10.56 -18.98 1.08
C GLY A 185 11.24 -19.81 2.17
N ARG A 186 10.62 -19.90 3.35
CA ARG A 186 11.10 -20.71 4.48
C ARG A 186 11.23 -22.20 4.12
N HIS A 187 10.26 -22.73 3.37
CA HIS A 187 10.29 -24.12 2.91
C HIS A 187 11.46 -24.38 1.95
N LEU A 188 11.69 -23.48 0.99
CA LEU A 188 12.81 -23.57 0.05
C LEU A 188 14.17 -23.46 0.76
N GLU A 189 14.29 -22.57 1.74
CA GLU A 189 15.48 -22.47 2.60
C GLU A 189 15.76 -23.79 3.33
N ALA A 190 14.74 -24.41 3.91
CA ALA A 190 14.87 -25.69 4.60
C ALA A 190 15.33 -26.81 3.66
N LEU A 191 14.74 -26.89 2.45
CA LEU A 191 15.16 -27.86 1.43
C LEU A 191 16.61 -27.63 0.98
N ALA A 192 17.04 -26.38 0.84
CA ALA A 192 18.43 -26.05 0.51
C ALA A 192 19.41 -26.56 1.58
N VAL A 193 19.08 -26.35 2.87
CA VAL A 193 19.89 -26.85 4.00
C VAL A 193 19.98 -28.38 4.00
N VAL A 194 18.85 -29.07 3.78
CA VAL A 194 18.82 -30.55 3.72
C VAL A 194 19.66 -31.07 2.56
N ASN A 195 19.56 -30.45 1.38
CA ASN A 195 20.35 -30.83 0.22
C ASN A 195 21.85 -30.62 0.47
N GLN A 196 22.24 -29.48 1.06
CA GLN A 196 23.62 -29.21 1.42
C GLN A 196 24.18 -30.24 2.43
N ALA A 197 23.39 -30.61 3.44
CA ALA A 197 23.79 -31.64 4.40
C ALA A 197 23.94 -33.03 3.74
N ARG A 198 23.05 -33.37 2.81
CA ARG A 198 23.11 -34.61 2.03
C ARG A 198 24.36 -34.68 1.15
N ASP A 199 24.69 -33.58 0.47
CA ASP A 199 25.88 -33.52 -0.39
C ASP A 199 27.17 -33.60 0.44
N SER A 200 27.21 -32.91 1.58
CA SER A 200 28.31 -33.01 2.55
C SER A 200 28.51 -34.44 3.06
N SER A 201 27.43 -35.20 3.26
CA SER A 201 27.49 -36.59 3.71
C SER A 201 28.02 -37.55 2.63
N ARG A 202 27.82 -37.21 1.35
CA ARG A 202 28.30 -38.01 0.19
C ARG A 202 29.77 -37.72 -0.16
N ALA A 203 30.25 -36.52 0.14
CA ALA A 203 31.62 -36.10 -0.15
C ALA A 203 32.68 -36.61 0.84
N ARG A 204 32.28 -37.35 1.89
CA ARG A 204 33.23 -37.92 2.85
C ARG A 204 33.99 -39.09 2.19
N PRO A 205 35.32 -39.02 2.02
CA PRO A 205 36.08 -40.15 1.51
C PRO A 205 35.86 -41.34 2.43
N GLY A 206 35.53 -42.49 1.86
CA GLY A 206 35.51 -43.75 2.62
C GLY A 206 36.89 -43.97 3.26
N PRO A 207 36.96 -44.64 4.43
CA PRO A 207 38.23 -44.97 5.04
C PRO A 207 39.09 -45.72 4.02
N THR A 208 40.29 -45.21 3.76
CA THR A 208 41.28 -45.84 2.89
C THR A 208 41.53 -47.25 3.42
N PRO A 209 41.19 -48.31 2.66
CA PRO A 209 41.46 -49.66 3.13
C PRO A 209 42.95 -49.92 3.01
N GLY A 210 43.61 -50.13 4.16
CA GLY A 210 44.93 -50.73 4.23
C GLY A 210 46.05 -49.79 4.67
N GLN A 211 46.31 -49.77 5.97
CA GLN A 211 47.66 -49.89 6.52
C GLN A 211 47.57 -50.78 7.77
N ALA A 212 47.79 -52.08 7.56
CA ALA A 212 48.13 -53.06 8.57
C ALA A 212 49.52 -53.59 8.20
#